data_AF-A0A2M6Y3Y6-F1
#
_entry.id   AF-A0A2M6Y3Y6-F1
#
_cell.length_a   1.000
_cell.length_b   1.000
_cell.length_c   1.000
_cell.angle_alpha   90.00
_cell.angle_beta   90.00
_cell.angle_gamma   90.00
#
_symmetry.space_group_name_H-M   'P 1'
#
loop_
_entity.id
_entity.type
_entity.pdbx_description
1 polymer ?
#
loop_
_entity_poly.entity_id
_entity_poly.type
_entity_poly.pdbx_seq_one_letter_code
_entity_poly.pdbx_strand_id
1 'polypeptide(L)'
;MGIRKTEGERIVCANHFITKELAGDPKNLKYMASSSSVARQKRAEALLALLPKGPDIFSAAAILRDRGEGRKDAEGADPMAINTLVATHSIIADITDGILWVSAGPHQEGEYVPFSVKDFAASPDKPRVPVDPFFWDGRYERYVKAHGPAGY
;
A
#
# COMPACT_ATOMS: atom_id res chain seq x y z
N MET A 1 11.29 -4.84 11.24
CA MET A 1 10.32 -3.73 11.20
C MET A 1 11.11 -2.44 11.30
N GLY A 2 10.97 -1.50 10.36
CA GLY A 2 11.75 -0.25 10.36
C GLY A 2 11.38 0.61 11.57
N ILE A 3 12.37 1.01 12.36
CA ILE A 3 12.16 1.98 13.44
C ILE A 3 12.34 3.37 12.82
N ARG A 4 11.33 4.24 12.97
CA ARG A 4 11.36 5.60 12.42
C ARG A 4 10.83 6.60 13.43
N LYS A 5 11.46 7.76 13.48
CA LYS A 5 10.92 8.93 14.18
C LYS A 5 10.06 9.71 13.20
N THR A 6 8.99 10.33 13.70
CA THR A 6 8.16 11.23 12.91
C THR A 6 8.97 12.47 12.52
N GLU A 7 8.96 12.82 11.24
CA GLU A 7 9.46 14.11 10.76
C GLU A 7 8.23 14.97 10.41
N GLY A 8 7.98 15.99 11.22
CA GLY A 8 6.73 16.75 11.14
C GLY A 8 5.52 15.89 11.50
N GLU A 9 4.48 15.94 10.65
CA GLU A 9 3.18 15.30 10.90
C GLU A 9 2.93 14.07 10.02
N ARG A 10 3.97 13.57 9.33
CA ARG A 10 3.87 12.42 8.42
C ARG A 10 4.98 11.42 8.72
N ILE A 11 4.69 10.15 8.47
CA ILE A 11 5.66 9.08 8.59
C ILE A 11 5.45 8.09 7.45
N VAL A 12 6.54 7.71 6.79
CA VAL A 12 6.58 6.65 5.78
C VAL A 12 7.58 5.62 6.26
N CYS A 13 7.17 4.36 6.31
CA CYS A 13 8.03 3.27 6.77
C CYS A 13 8.00 2.07 5.82
N ALA A 14 8.99 2.01 4.93
CA ALA A 14 9.32 0.80 4.20
C ALA A 14 10.20 -0.15 5.04
N ASN A 15 10.47 -1.35 4.51
CA ASN A 15 11.08 -2.47 5.23
C ASN A 15 12.53 -2.30 5.73
N HIS A 16 13.31 -1.31 5.25
CA HIS A 16 14.70 -1.08 5.67
C HIS A 16 14.80 -0.21 6.94
N PHE A 17 15.92 -0.32 7.67
CA PHE A 17 16.21 0.47 8.86
C PHE A 17 16.84 1.82 8.50
N ILE A 18 16.44 2.87 9.24
CA ILE A 18 16.98 4.24 9.08
C ILE A 18 17.49 4.87 10.38
N THR A 19 17.36 4.18 11.53
CA THR A 19 17.87 4.74 12.79
C THR A 19 19.39 4.81 12.78
N LYS A 20 19.95 5.75 13.53
CA LYS A 20 21.40 5.95 13.62
C LYS A 20 22.15 4.66 13.97
N GLU A 21 21.54 3.84 14.83
CA GLU A 21 22.13 2.59 15.33
C GLU A 21 22.16 1.47 14.28
N LEU A 22 21.23 1.46 13.33
CA LEU A 22 21.05 0.36 12.36
C LEU A 22 21.27 0.77 10.90
N ALA A 23 21.33 2.06 10.60
CA ALA A 23 21.48 2.57 9.23
C ALA A 23 22.78 2.08 8.58
N GLY A 24 23.86 1.99 9.35
CA GLY A 24 25.18 1.52 8.90
C GLY A 24 25.41 0.00 9.00
N ASP A 25 24.43 -0.78 9.46
CA ASP A 25 24.58 -2.24 9.57
C ASP A 25 24.81 -2.84 8.17
N PRO A 26 25.86 -3.67 7.94
CA PRO A 26 26.14 -4.26 6.64
C PRO A 26 24.97 -5.07 6.05
N LYS A 27 24.16 -5.73 6.88
CA LYS A 27 22.95 -6.46 6.44
C LYS A 27 21.87 -5.48 5.97
N ASN A 28 21.71 -4.35 6.66
CA ASN A 28 20.77 -3.31 6.24
C ASN A 28 21.21 -2.68 4.91
N LEU A 29 22.49 -2.34 4.77
CA LEU A 29 23.05 -1.80 3.53
C LEU A 29 22.87 -2.77 2.35
N LYS A 30 23.18 -4.07 2.55
CA LYS A 30 22.94 -5.10 1.54
C LYS A 30 21.46 -5.20 1.17
N TYR A 31 20.56 -5.20 2.16
CA TYR A 31 19.12 -5.24 1.93
C TYR A 31 18.60 -4.01 1.17
N MET A 32 19.08 -2.82 1.50
CA MET A 32 18.76 -1.58 0.79
C MET A 32 19.22 -1.61 -0.67
N ALA A 33 20.40 -2.18 -0.93
CA ALA A 33 20.95 -2.30 -2.28
C ALA A 33 20.24 -3.36 -3.13
N SER A 34 19.75 -4.45 -2.52
CA SER A 34 19.19 -5.60 -3.24
C SER A 34 17.66 -5.69 -3.23
N SER A 35 16.95 -4.77 -2.59
CA SER A 35 15.48 -4.79 -2.48
C SER A 35 14.83 -3.51 -2.99
N SER A 36 13.51 -3.54 -3.22
CA SER A 36 12.72 -2.37 -3.59
C SER A 36 12.41 -1.43 -2.41
N SER A 37 12.93 -1.70 -1.21
CA SER A 37 12.51 -0.98 0.00
C SER A 37 12.81 0.52 -0.05
N VAL A 38 13.97 0.92 -0.60
CA VAL A 38 14.34 2.34 -0.74
C VAL A 38 13.47 3.04 -1.78
N ALA A 39 13.17 2.36 -2.89
CA ALA A 39 12.34 2.94 -3.94
C ALA A 39 10.88 3.11 -3.48
N ARG A 40 10.30 2.09 -2.81
CA ARG A 40 8.96 2.17 -2.22
C ARG A 40 8.83 3.30 -1.20
N GLN A 41 9.87 3.51 -0.39
CA GLN A 41 9.94 4.64 0.54
C GLN A 41 9.80 5.97 -0.21
N LYS A 42 10.65 6.21 -1.22
CA LYS A 42 10.63 7.44 -2.03
C LYS A 42 9.30 7.63 -2.75
N ARG A 43 8.72 6.56 -3.29
CA ARG A 43 7.42 6.61 -3.97
C ARG A 43 6.29 7.00 -3.00
N ALA A 44 6.25 6.39 -1.82
CA ALA A 44 5.25 6.72 -0.81
C ALA A 44 5.40 8.16 -0.30
N GLU A 45 6.65 8.62 -0.10
CA GLU A 45 6.93 10.03 0.25
C GLU A 45 6.44 10.98 -0.83
N ALA A 46 6.71 10.70 -2.11
CA ALA A 46 6.27 11.51 -3.23
C ALA A 46 4.74 11.56 -3.35
N LEU A 47 4.05 10.42 -3.23
CA LEU A 47 2.60 10.36 -3.28
C LEU A 47 1.95 11.10 -2.09
N LEU A 48 2.47 10.93 -0.88
CA LEU A 48 1.96 11.62 0.30
C LEU A 48 2.20 13.13 0.24
N ALA A 49 3.29 13.59 -0.37
CA ALA A 49 3.55 15.01 -0.55
C ALA A 49 2.47 15.72 -1.38
N LEU A 50 1.77 15.00 -2.26
CA LEU A 50 0.69 15.54 -3.10
C LEU A 50 -0.66 15.66 -2.38
N LEU A 51 -0.84 15.00 -1.24
CA LEU A 51 -2.10 14.98 -0.50
C LEU A 51 -2.12 16.06 0.60
N PRO A 52 -3.30 16.51 1.04
CA PRO A 52 -3.42 17.30 2.27
C PRO A 52 -3.05 16.48 3.51
N LYS A 53 -2.97 17.14 4.66
CA LYS A 53 -2.90 16.45 5.96
C LYS A 53 -4.24 15.78 6.24
N GLY A 54 -4.23 14.56 6.78
CA GLY A 54 -5.43 13.76 6.97
C GLY A 54 -6.13 13.43 5.65
N PRO A 55 -5.47 12.68 4.74
CA PRO A 55 -6.09 12.32 3.47
C PRO A 55 -7.37 11.51 3.69
N ASP A 56 -8.37 11.74 2.85
CA ASP A 56 -9.58 10.92 2.84
C ASP A 56 -9.27 9.46 2.46
N ILE A 57 -10.23 8.56 2.72
CA ILE A 57 -10.07 7.13 2.48
C ILE A 57 -9.80 6.76 1.02
N PHE A 58 -10.32 7.53 0.05
CA PHE A 58 -10.15 7.26 -1.37
C PHE A 58 -8.74 7.65 -1.80
N SER A 59 -8.25 8.80 -1.32
CA SER A 59 -6.88 9.26 -1.51
C SER A 59 -5.87 8.30 -0.88
N ALA A 60 -6.14 7.80 0.33
CA ALA A 60 -5.29 6.79 0.97
C ALA A 60 -5.30 5.45 0.20
N ALA A 61 -6.47 4.99 -0.27
CA ALA A 61 -6.59 3.79 -1.09
C ALA A 61 -5.84 3.94 -2.43
N ALA A 62 -5.87 5.13 -3.04
CA ALA A 62 -5.14 5.40 -4.27
C ALA A 62 -3.62 5.27 -4.09
N ILE A 63 -3.06 5.70 -2.94
CA ILE A 63 -1.65 5.46 -2.61
C ILE A 63 -1.36 3.98 -2.48
N LEU A 64 -2.21 3.25 -1.73
CA LEU A 64 -2.02 1.82 -1.54
C LEU A 64 -2.11 1.07 -2.87
N ARG A 65 -3.00 1.48 -3.78
CA ARG A 65 -3.15 0.91 -5.12
C ARG A 65 -2.21 1.49 -6.17
N ASP A 66 -1.22 2.29 -5.79
CA ASP A 66 -0.21 2.80 -6.72
C ASP A 66 0.60 1.64 -7.31
N ARG A 67 0.42 1.41 -8.61
CA ARG A 67 1.11 0.38 -9.41
C ARG A 67 2.29 0.95 -10.23
N GLY A 68 2.69 2.20 -9.95
CA GLY A 68 3.78 2.91 -10.63
C GLY A 68 3.32 3.74 -11.84
N GLU A 69 4.21 4.58 -12.35
CA GLU A 69 3.94 5.44 -13.51
C GLU A 69 3.89 4.62 -14.80
N GLY A 70 2.68 4.17 -15.15
CA GLY A 70 2.21 4.10 -16.53
C GLY A 70 3.16 3.50 -17.56
N ARG A 71 3.85 2.39 -17.29
CA ARG A 71 4.20 1.48 -18.39
C ARG A 71 2.89 0.95 -18.95
N LYS A 72 2.41 1.58 -20.03
CA LYS A 72 1.21 1.20 -20.78
C LYS A 72 1.27 -0.24 -21.33
N ASP A 73 2.45 -0.81 -21.26
CA ASP A 73 2.97 -2.07 -21.76
C ASP A 73 3.46 -3.01 -20.65
N ALA A 74 3.42 -2.60 -19.37
CA ALA A 74 3.61 -3.53 -18.27
C ALA A 74 2.29 -4.26 -18.02
N GLU A 75 2.25 -5.54 -18.36
CA GLU A 75 1.20 -6.49 -18.00
C GLU A 75 1.16 -6.77 -16.48
N GLY A 76 1.49 -5.78 -15.64
CA GLY A 76 1.68 -5.89 -14.20
C GLY A 76 2.09 -4.56 -13.55
N ALA A 77 2.49 -4.62 -12.29
CA ALA A 77 2.90 -3.46 -11.51
C ALA A 77 4.41 -3.22 -11.58
N ASP A 78 4.84 -1.95 -11.50
CA ASP A 78 6.26 -1.62 -11.45
C ASP A 78 6.92 -2.22 -10.19
N PRO A 79 8.10 -2.88 -10.29
CA PRO A 79 8.79 -3.44 -9.11
C PRO A 79 9.11 -2.42 -8.01
N MET A 80 9.08 -1.12 -8.34
CA MET A 80 9.30 0.00 -7.44
C MET A 80 8.01 0.71 -7.00
N ALA A 81 6.85 0.24 -7.47
CA ALA A 81 5.53 0.71 -7.04
C ALA A 81 5.20 0.32 -5.60
N ILE A 82 4.17 0.95 -5.04
CA ILE A 82 3.64 0.57 -3.72
C ILE A 82 2.98 -0.80 -3.77
N ASN A 83 2.07 -1.00 -4.71
CA ASN A 83 1.38 -2.26 -4.94
C ASN A 83 1.97 -2.97 -6.15
N THR A 84 2.82 -3.96 -5.88
CA THR A 84 3.40 -4.85 -6.89
C THR A 84 2.55 -6.10 -7.14
N LEU A 85 1.30 -6.14 -6.67
CA LEU A 85 0.41 -7.31 -6.68
C LEU A 85 0.99 -8.55 -5.94
N VAL A 86 1.83 -8.28 -4.93
CA VAL A 86 2.39 -9.32 -4.04
C VAL A 86 1.70 -9.30 -2.67
N ALA A 87 1.25 -8.14 -2.20
CA ALA A 87 0.54 -8.03 -0.93
C ALA A 87 -0.79 -8.76 -0.99
N THR A 88 -1.10 -9.56 0.04
CA THR A 88 -2.38 -10.29 0.11
C THR A 88 -3.55 -9.39 0.46
N HIS A 89 -3.29 -8.31 1.21
CA HIS A 89 -4.27 -7.32 1.63
C HIS A 89 -3.59 -5.99 2.00
N SER A 90 -4.41 -4.99 2.29
CA SER A 90 -4.02 -3.70 2.84
C SER A 90 -5.11 -3.13 3.72
N ILE A 91 -4.71 -2.21 4.61
CA ILE A 91 -5.60 -1.62 5.60
C ILE A 91 -5.37 -0.10 5.61
N ILE A 92 -6.47 0.66 5.67
CA ILE A 92 -6.48 2.08 6.02
C ILE A 92 -7.13 2.18 7.39
N ALA A 93 -6.49 2.87 8.34
CA ALA A 93 -6.99 2.99 9.70
C ALA A 93 -7.19 4.45 10.06
N ASP A 94 -8.41 4.80 10.47
CA ASP A 94 -8.69 6.02 11.22
C ASP A 94 -8.77 5.67 12.70
N ILE A 95 -7.70 6.00 13.42
CA ILE A 95 -7.59 5.71 14.86
C ILE A 95 -8.45 6.66 15.70
N THR A 96 -8.78 7.84 15.18
CA THR A 96 -9.64 8.82 15.89
C THR A 96 -11.06 8.31 15.96
N ASP A 97 -11.55 7.80 14.83
CA ASP A 97 -12.91 7.25 14.72
C ASP A 97 -12.99 5.77 15.12
N GLY A 98 -11.86 5.08 15.18
CA GLY A 98 -11.80 3.64 15.46
C GLY A 98 -12.35 2.80 14.30
N ILE A 99 -12.02 3.20 13.07
CA ILE A 99 -12.47 2.51 11.85
C ILE A 99 -11.27 1.95 11.09
N LEU A 100 -11.40 0.69 10.68
CA LEU A 100 -10.46 0.03 9.76
C LEU A 100 -11.17 -0.24 8.44
N TRP A 101 -10.59 0.21 7.34
CA TRP A 101 -10.99 -0.20 6.00
C TRP A 101 -10.02 -1.29 5.54
N VAL A 102 -10.52 -2.51 5.33
CA VAL A 102 -9.71 -3.66 4.90
C VAL A 102 -10.05 -4.00 3.46
N SER A 103 -9.03 -4.15 2.61
CA SER A 103 -9.22 -4.52 1.21
C SER A 103 -9.68 -5.97 1.08
N ALA A 104 -10.78 -6.19 0.38
CA ALA A 104 -11.20 -7.49 -0.10
C ALA A 104 -10.25 -7.99 -1.20
N GLY A 105 -10.17 -9.32 -1.32
CA GLY A 105 -9.36 -9.96 -2.34
C GLY A 105 -9.90 -9.76 -3.76
N PRO A 106 -9.07 -10.01 -4.78
CA PRO A 106 -7.65 -10.40 -4.66
C PRO A 106 -6.74 -9.22 -4.35
N HIS A 107 -5.69 -9.47 -3.57
CA HIS A 107 -4.71 -8.47 -3.14
C HIS A 107 -5.39 -7.23 -2.50
N GLN A 108 -5.19 -6.07 -3.12
CA GLN A 108 -5.69 -4.78 -2.67
C GLN A 108 -6.74 -4.21 -3.65
N GLU A 109 -7.14 -5.01 -4.65
CA GLU A 109 -7.93 -4.59 -5.80
C GLU A 109 -9.44 -4.68 -5.54
N GLY A 110 -9.86 -5.53 -4.60
CA GLY A 110 -11.25 -5.59 -4.16
C GLY A 110 -11.68 -4.33 -3.40
N GLU A 111 -12.96 -4.27 -3.05
CA GLU A 111 -13.51 -3.16 -2.25
C GLU A 111 -12.81 -3.03 -0.90
N TYR A 112 -12.70 -1.82 -0.35
CA TYR A 112 -12.34 -1.66 1.06
C TYR A 112 -13.61 -1.60 1.91
N VAL A 113 -13.74 -2.56 2.82
CA VAL A 113 -14.87 -2.70 3.72
C VAL A 113 -14.53 -2.10 5.09
N PRO A 114 -15.37 -1.20 5.64
CA PRO A 114 -15.15 -0.63 6.96
C PRO A 114 -15.55 -1.58 8.09
N PHE A 115 -14.73 -1.63 9.13
CA PHE A 115 -14.94 -2.35 10.37
C PHE A 115 -14.76 -1.40 11.55
N SER A 116 -15.63 -1.52 12.55
CA SER A 116 -15.45 -0.82 13.83
C SER A 116 -14.52 -1.62 14.73
N VAL A 117 -13.48 -0.98 15.26
CA VAL A 117 -12.60 -1.63 16.26
C VAL A 117 -13.26 -1.77 17.63
N LYS A 118 -14.38 -1.06 17.85
CA LYS A 118 -15.17 -1.13 19.09
C LYS A 118 -16.11 -2.33 19.08
N ASP A 119 -16.61 -2.70 17.90
CA ASP A 119 -17.50 -3.84 17.68
C ASP A 119 -17.36 -4.34 16.24
N PHE A 120 -16.68 -5.46 16.06
CA PHE A 120 -16.44 -6.06 14.75
C PHE A 120 -17.71 -6.70 14.13
N ALA A 121 -18.77 -6.91 14.92
CA ALA A 121 -20.05 -7.41 14.40
C ALA A 121 -20.94 -6.28 13.85
N ALA A 122 -20.65 -5.03 14.23
CA ALA A 122 -21.37 -3.87 13.73
C ALA A 122 -21.03 -3.58 12.26
N SER A 123 -22.02 -3.06 11.52
CA SER A 123 -21.82 -2.47 10.19
C SER A 123 -21.73 -0.95 10.35
N PRO A 124 -20.51 -0.37 10.43
CA PRO A 124 -20.37 1.07 10.62
C PRO A 124 -20.92 1.84 9.41
N ASP A 125 -21.62 2.93 9.68
CA ASP A 125 -22.07 3.88 8.65
C ASP A 125 -20.88 4.71 8.14
N LYS A 126 -20.06 4.06 7.30
CA LYS A 126 -18.86 4.63 6.69
C LYS A 126 -18.80 4.23 5.21
N PRO A 127 -18.27 5.11 4.34
CA PRO A 127 -18.17 4.80 2.93
C PRO A 127 -17.23 3.62 2.68
N ARG A 128 -17.57 2.80 1.68
CA ARG A 128 -16.67 1.78 1.12
C ARG A 128 -15.82 2.39 0.00
N VAL A 129 -14.60 1.91 -0.17
CA VAL A 129 -13.83 2.21 -1.39
C VAL A 129 -14.22 1.15 -2.43
N PRO A 130 -14.67 1.53 -3.64
CA PRO A 130 -15.06 0.56 -4.66
C PRO A 130 -13.88 -0.29 -5.13
N VAL A 131 -14.21 -1.41 -5.78
CA VAL A 131 -13.26 -2.25 -6.51
C VAL A 131 -12.45 -1.39 -7.48
N ASP A 132 -11.13 -1.62 -7.55
CA ASP A 132 -10.26 -0.90 -8.49
C ASP A 132 -10.63 -1.23 -9.95
N PRO A 133 -10.73 -0.25 -10.85
CA PRO A 133 -10.93 -0.50 -12.28
C PRO A 133 -9.96 -1.50 -12.90
N PHE A 134 -8.73 -1.57 -12.40
CA PHE A 134 -7.71 -2.55 -12.78
C PHE A 134 -8.22 -3.99 -12.73
N PHE A 135 -9.13 -4.30 -11.81
CA PHE A 135 -9.68 -5.63 -11.64
C PHE A 135 -10.57 -6.08 -12.82
N TRP A 136 -11.26 -5.15 -13.49
CA TRP A 136 -12.27 -5.47 -14.50
C TRP A 136 -12.01 -4.88 -15.89
N ASP A 137 -11.00 -4.04 -16.07
CA ASP A 137 -10.67 -3.43 -17.37
C ASP A 137 -9.71 -4.27 -18.25
N GLY A 138 -9.57 -5.56 -17.95
CA GLY A 138 -8.70 -6.49 -18.67
C GLY A 138 -7.26 -6.51 -18.18
N ARG A 139 -6.82 -5.53 -17.36
CA ARG A 139 -5.42 -5.46 -16.89
C ARG A 139 -5.10 -6.57 -15.90
N TYR A 140 -5.99 -6.86 -14.94
CA TYR A 140 -5.78 -7.95 -13.98
C TYR A 140 -5.76 -9.32 -14.66
N GLU A 141 -6.63 -9.58 -15.64
CA GLU A 141 -6.61 -10.85 -16.38
C GLU A 141 -5.30 -11.04 -17.15
N ARG A 142 -4.76 -9.98 -17.74
CA ARG A 142 -3.43 -10.02 -18.38
C ARG A 142 -2.33 -10.33 -17.37
N TYR A 143 -2.36 -9.71 -16.20
CA TYR A 143 -1.42 -10.00 -15.11
C TYR A 143 -1.45 -11.48 -14.70
N VAL A 144 -2.64 -12.02 -14.44
CA VAL A 144 -2.83 -13.43 -14.07
C VAL A 144 -2.36 -14.38 -15.16
N LYS A 145 -2.60 -14.04 -16.44
CA LYS A 145 -2.12 -14.86 -17.57
C LYS A 145 -0.58 -14.91 -17.65
N ALA A 146 0.09 -13.81 -17.31
CA ALA A 146 1.54 -13.70 -17.36
C ALA A 146 2.25 -14.30 -16.13
N HIS A 147 1.63 -14.23 -14.94
CA HIS A 147 2.28 -14.57 -13.66
C HIS A 147 1.64 -15.75 -12.92
N GLY A 148 0.53 -16.30 -13.44
CA GLY A 148 -0.29 -17.29 -12.74
C GLY A 148 -1.33 -16.64 -11.81
N PRO A 149 -2.29 -17.41 -11.28
CA PRO A 149 -3.22 -16.91 -10.27
C PRO A 149 -2.45 -16.51 -9.01
N ALA A 150 -2.95 -15.49 -8.31
CA ALA A 150 -2.50 -15.17 -6.96
C ALA A 150 -2.64 -16.44 -6.09
N GLY A 151 -1.50 -17.05 -5.72
CA GLY A 151 -1.49 -18.23 -4.86
C GLY A 151 -2.04 -17.87 -3.49
N TYR A 152 -2.99 -18.68 -3.01
CA TYR A 152 -3.38 -18.76 -1.60
C TYR A 152 -2.79 -20.03 -1.01
#